data_AF-A0AAU7X4Z3-F1
#
_entry.id   AF-A0AAU7X4Z3-F1
#
_cell.length_a   1.000
_cell.length_b   1.000
_cell.length_c   1.000
_cell.angle_alpha   90.00
_cell.angle_beta   90.00
_cell.angle_gamma   90.00
#
_symmetry.space_group_name_H-M   'P 1'
#
loop_
_entity.id
_entity.type
_entity.pdbx_description
1 polymer ?
#
loop_
_entity_poly.entity_id
_entity_poly.type
_entity_poly.pdbx_seq_one_letter_code
_entity_poly.pdbx_strand_id
1 'polypeptide(L)'
;MVIKPRVRGFICVTTHPVGCEANVKQQIDYVTQQGAIDAGPKNVLVLGASTGYGLAARITAAFGCGANTLGVFFERGSVDGKLGTAGWYNTAAFHKFAEEKGLYAKSINGDAFSDAVKAETIETIKRDLGKIDLVVYSLAAPRRTHPKTGEVLSSTLKPLGKSVTLRGVDTDKEIVKETTLQPATQEEIDGTVAVMGGEDWQMWIDALHEAGVLAEGAKTTAFTYLGEKLTHDIYWNGSIGEAKKDLDQKVIGMRQQLADLGGDARVSVLKAVVTQASSAIPIMPLYLSLLFKVMKEQGSHEGCIEQVYGLYKDSLYNSEPVIDQEGRLRADYKELQPAVQDRVKQLWDQVTSENLYEMTDFVGYKQEFLRLFGFEIEGVDYEADVDPDVKISNLIQL
;
A
#
# COMPACT_ATOMS: atom_id res chain seq x y z
N MET A 1 -24.77 -3.74 -16.00
CA MET A 1 -24.48 -5.19 -15.95
C MET A 1 -24.42 -5.61 -14.50
N VAL A 2 -24.93 -6.78 -14.15
CA VAL A 2 -24.72 -7.39 -12.82
C VAL A 2 -23.31 -7.97 -12.75
N ILE A 3 -22.56 -7.64 -11.69
CA ILE A 3 -21.15 -8.04 -11.53
C ILE A 3 -21.01 -8.93 -10.29
N LYS A 4 -20.46 -10.14 -10.48
CA LYS A 4 -20.19 -11.10 -9.39
C LYS A 4 -18.69 -11.35 -9.25
N PRO A 5 -18.19 -11.66 -8.04
CA PRO A 5 -16.77 -11.93 -7.82
C PRO A 5 -16.32 -13.17 -8.60
N ARG A 6 -15.16 -13.08 -9.25
CA ARG A 6 -14.50 -14.19 -9.94
C ARG A 6 -13.07 -14.30 -9.42
N VAL A 7 -12.90 -15.13 -8.39
CA VAL A 7 -11.63 -15.36 -7.70
C VAL A 7 -10.93 -16.62 -8.22
N ARG A 8 -9.61 -16.54 -8.38
CA ARG A 8 -8.70 -17.66 -8.65
C ARG A 8 -7.42 -17.46 -7.83
N GLY A 9 -7.22 -18.28 -6.82
CA GLY A 9 -6.16 -18.16 -5.83
C GLY A 9 -6.23 -16.84 -5.11
N PHE A 10 -5.26 -15.98 -5.39
CA PHE A 10 -5.11 -14.64 -4.82
C PHE A 10 -5.49 -13.52 -5.81
N ILE A 11 -6.11 -13.86 -6.94
CA ILE A 11 -6.50 -12.89 -7.99
C ILE A 11 -8.01 -12.87 -8.11
N CYS A 12 -8.61 -11.69 -8.00
CA CYS A 12 -9.99 -11.45 -8.44
C CYS A 12 -9.95 -10.74 -9.80
N VAL A 13 -10.60 -11.32 -10.82
CA VAL A 13 -10.58 -10.77 -12.20
C VAL A 13 -11.77 -9.84 -12.50
N THR A 14 -12.59 -9.57 -11.50
CA THR A 14 -13.78 -8.71 -11.56
C THR A 14 -13.72 -7.68 -10.45
N THR A 15 -14.34 -6.53 -10.69
CA THR A 15 -14.36 -5.42 -9.74
C THR A 15 -15.74 -4.77 -9.74
N HIS A 16 -16.29 -4.45 -8.58
CA HIS A 16 -17.59 -3.80 -8.45
C HIS A 16 -17.47 -2.28 -8.25
N PRO A 17 -17.86 -1.43 -9.23
CA PRO A 17 -17.65 0.02 -9.16
C PRO A 17 -18.28 0.68 -7.94
N VAL A 18 -19.56 0.39 -7.69
CA VAL A 18 -20.32 0.94 -6.55
C VAL A 18 -19.75 0.45 -5.21
N GLY A 19 -19.18 -0.76 -5.19
CA GLY A 19 -18.58 -1.31 -4.00
C GLY A 19 -17.22 -0.70 -3.69
N CYS A 20 -16.40 -0.45 -4.70
CA CYS A 20 -15.19 0.35 -4.57
C CYS A 20 -15.50 1.75 -4.04
N GLU A 21 -16.53 2.41 -4.58
CA GLU A 21 -16.99 3.71 -4.08
C GLU A 21 -17.39 3.66 -2.61
N ALA A 22 -18.22 2.70 -2.21
CA ALA A 22 -18.63 2.51 -0.82
C ALA A 22 -17.44 2.19 0.10
N ASN A 23 -16.46 1.42 -0.36
CA ASN A 23 -15.24 1.13 0.41
C ASN A 23 -14.39 2.40 0.64
N VAL A 24 -14.23 3.25 -0.38
CA VAL A 24 -13.56 4.56 -0.23
C VAL A 24 -14.33 5.45 0.74
N LYS A 25 -15.66 5.47 0.63
CA LYS A 25 -16.53 6.24 1.54
C LYS A 25 -16.37 5.81 2.99
N GLN A 26 -16.32 4.50 3.28
CA GLN A 26 -16.09 3.99 4.64
C GLN A 26 -14.74 4.43 5.22
N GLN A 27 -13.68 4.47 4.40
CA GLN A 27 -12.37 4.98 4.83
C GLN A 27 -12.39 6.49 5.10
N ILE A 28 -13.06 7.28 4.26
CA ILE A 28 -13.26 8.72 4.49
C ILE A 28 -14.05 8.95 5.79
N ASP A 29 -15.15 8.21 5.97
CA ASP A 29 -16.00 8.30 7.16
C ASP A 29 -15.19 7.99 8.41
N TYR A 30 -14.34 6.95 8.39
CA TYR A 30 -13.40 6.67 9.48
C TYR A 30 -12.52 7.88 9.82
N VAL A 31 -11.81 8.44 8.83
CA VAL A 31 -10.92 9.59 9.06
C VAL A 31 -11.66 10.79 9.62
N THR A 32 -12.84 11.11 9.07
CA THR A 32 -13.64 12.25 9.54
C THR A 32 -14.18 12.04 10.96
N GLN A 33 -14.48 10.79 11.36
CA GLN A 33 -14.92 10.46 12.72
C GLN A 33 -13.78 10.58 13.75
N GLN A 34 -12.53 10.32 13.37
CA GLN A 34 -11.38 10.46 14.27
C GLN A 34 -11.00 11.92 14.55
N GLY A 35 -11.40 12.84 13.68
CA GLY A 35 -11.12 14.27 13.78
C GLY A 35 -9.87 14.70 12.99
N ALA A 36 -9.75 16.03 12.82
CA ALA A 36 -8.72 16.66 12.00
C ALA A 36 -7.30 16.48 12.56
N ILE A 37 -6.32 16.47 11.65
CA ILE A 37 -4.88 16.48 11.94
C ILE A 37 -4.37 17.89 11.59
N ASP A 38 -4.49 18.83 12.53
CA ASP A 38 -4.31 20.27 12.27
C ASP A 38 -2.92 20.65 11.73
N ALA A 39 -1.88 20.00 12.27
CA ALA A 39 -0.48 20.20 11.87
C ALA A 39 -0.08 19.45 10.58
N GLY A 40 -1.04 18.84 9.90
CA GLY A 40 -0.81 18.04 8.70
C GLY A 40 -0.40 18.85 7.46
N PRO A 41 0.01 18.15 6.38
CA PRO A 41 0.45 18.77 5.13
C PRO A 41 -0.72 19.46 4.43
N LYS A 42 -0.38 20.37 3.49
CA LYS A 42 -1.35 21.11 2.68
C LYS A 42 -1.29 20.73 1.20
N ASN A 43 -0.15 20.31 0.67
CA ASN A 43 0.01 19.90 -0.73
C ASN A 43 0.76 18.58 -0.82
N VAL A 44 0.03 17.48 -1.05
CA VAL A 44 0.58 16.11 -0.98
C VAL A 44 0.67 15.46 -2.35
N LEU A 45 1.83 14.89 -2.65
CA LEU A 45 2.03 13.95 -3.75
C LEU A 45 2.02 12.52 -3.20
N VAL A 46 1.16 11.66 -3.75
CA VAL A 46 1.14 10.23 -3.42
C VAL A 46 1.48 9.41 -4.65
N LEU A 47 2.57 8.65 -4.58
CA LEU A 47 3.02 7.71 -5.60
C LEU A 47 2.50 6.31 -5.25
N GLY A 48 1.60 5.78 -6.07
CA GLY A 48 0.83 4.56 -5.75
C GLY A 48 -0.49 4.86 -5.04
N ALA A 49 -1.25 5.85 -5.51
CA ALA A 49 -2.36 6.45 -4.77
C ALA A 49 -3.74 5.75 -4.90
N SER A 50 -3.83 4.64 -5.65
CA SER A 50 -5.10 4.06 -6.09
C SER A 50 -5.64 2.93 -5.20
N THR A 51 -4.78 2.26 -4.44
CA THR A 51 -5.16 1.11 -3.59
C THR A 51 -4.35 1.05 -2.30
N GLY A 52 -4.78 0.22 -1.35
CA GLY A 52 -4.02 -0.11 -0.15
C GLY A 52 -3.58 1.10 0.67
N TYR A 53 -2.33 1.07 1.15
CA TYR A 53 -1.77 2.13 1.98
C TYR A 53 -1.63 3.47 1.26
N GLY A 54 -1.35 3.49 -0.04
CA GLY A 54 -1.24 4.75 -0.77
C GLY A 54 -2.59 5.45 -0.93
N LEU A 55 -3.67 4.69 -1.18
CA LEU A 55 -5.03 5.24 -1.14
C LEU A 55 -5.37 5.75 0.27
N ALA A 56 -5.09 4.97 1.31
CA ALA A 56 -5.31 5.38 2.69
C ALA A 56 -4.53 6.67 3.04
N ALA A 57 -3.28 6.80 2.59
CA ALA A 57 -2.48 8.02 2.76
C ALA A 57 -3.11 9.22 2.06
N ARG A 58 -3.62 9.03 0.85
CA ARG A 58 -4.32 10.08 0.11
C ARG A 58 -5.60 10.52 0.81
N ILE A 59 -6.38 9.57 1.33
CA ILE A 59 -7.60 9.83 2.10
C ILE A 59 -7.27 10.57 3.40
N THR A 60 -6.28 10.10 4.18
CA THR A 60 -5.85 10.74 5.42
C THR A 60 -5.33 12.15 5.18
N ALA A 61 -4.52 12.37 4.14
CA ALA A 61 -4.06 13.71 3.77
C ALA A 61 -5.23 14.64 3.42
N ALA A 62 -6.12 14.23 2.52
CA ALA A 62 -7.23 15.07 2.06
C ALA A 62 -8.28 15.32 3.14
N PHE A 63 -8.84 14.25 3.70
CA PHE A 63 -10.01 14.33 4.60
C PHE A 63 -9.64 14.44 6.08
N GLY A 64 -8.39 14.13 6.44
CA GLY A 64 -7.86 14.30 7.79
C GLY A 64 -7.10 15.62 7.97
N CYS A 65 -6.29 16.01 6.98
CA CYS A 65 -5.44 17.21 7.08
C CYS A 65 -5.97 18.42 6.27
N GLY A 66 -7.00 18.21 5.43
CA GLY A 66 -7.51 19.23 4.51
C GLY A 66 -6.58 19.51 3.33
N ALA A 67 -5.73 18.54 2.94
CA ALA A 67 -4.70 18.75 1.94
C ALA A 67 -5.23 18.68 0.50
N ASN A 68 -4.63 19.47 -0.38
CA ASN A 68 -4.67 19.27 -1.83
C ASN A 68 -3.86 18.03 -2.18
N THR A 69 -4.39 17.13 -3.03
CA THR A 69 -3.69 15.88 -3.37
C THR A 69 -3.50 15.66 -4.87
N LEU A 70 -2.25 15.40 -5.25
CA LEU A 70 -1.87 14.85 -6.54
C LEU A 70 -1.53 13.37 -6.38
N GLY A 71 -2.24 12.49 -7.08
CA GLY A 71 -2.02 11.04 -7.01
C GLY A 71 -1.49 10.47 -8.32
N VAL A 72 -0.42 9.68 -8.25
CA VAL A 72 0.10 8.90 -9.39
C VAL A 72 -0.23 7.42 -9.17
N PHE A 73 -0.69 6.74 -10.20
CA PHE A 73 -0.99 5.30 -10.18
C PHE A 73 -0.93 4.70 -11.59
N PHE A 74 -1.07 3.37 -11.68
CA PHE A 74 -1.13 2.66 -12.96
C PHE A 74 -2.31 1.69 -12.97
N GLU A 75 -3.44 2.14 -13.51
CA GLU A 75 -4.73 1.46 -13.45
C GLU A 75 -5.41 1.39 -14.82
N ARG A 76 -6.30 0.41 -14.99
CA ARG A 76 -7.05 0.22 -16.23
C ARG A 76 -8.48 0.65 -16.02
N GLY A 77 -8.93 1.64 -16.81
CA GLY A 77 -10.35 1.98 -16.92
C GLY A 77 -11.17 0.90 -17.62
N SER A 78 -12.48 1.09 -17.67
CA SER A 78 -13.37 0.22 -18.46
C SER A 78 -13.13 0.43 -19.96
N VAL A 79 -13.04 -0.68 -20.70
CA VAL A 79 -12.85 -0.67 -22.17
C VAL A 79 -13.68 -1.79 -22.78
N ASP A 80 -14.46 -1.49 -23.81
CA ASP A 80 -15.28 -2.46 -24.57
C ASP A 80 -16.15 -3.38 -23.67
N GLY A 81 -16.78 -2.81 -22.65
CA GLY A 81 -17.63 -3.54 -21.69
C GLY A 81 -16.86 -4.41 -20.70
N LYS A 82 -15.52 -4.36 -20.68
CA LYS A 82 -14.68 -5.01 -19.66
C LYS A 82 -14.50 -4.09 -18.45
N LEU A 83 -14.60 -4.69 -17.27
CA LEU A 83 -14.42 -3.99 -16.01
C LEU A 83 -13.01 -3.40 -15.86
N GLY A 84 -12.96 -2.20 -15.29
CA GLY A 84 -11.75 -1.58 -14.82
C GLY A 84 -11.15 -2.29 -13.60
N THR A 85 -9.95 -1.90 -13.22
CA THR A 85 -9.31 -2.34 -11.99
C THR A 85 -9.90 -1.62 -10.76
N ALA A 86 -9.75 -2.22 -9.57
CA ALA A 86 -10.21 -1.62 -8.32
C ALA A 86 -9.64 -0.22 -8.09
N GLY A 87 -8.35 -0.01 -8.37
CA GLY A 87 -7.73 1.29 -8.17
C GLY A 87 -8.29 2.39 -9.07
N TRP A 88 -8.80 2.03 -10.26
CA TRP A 88 -9.51 2.98 -11.13
C TRP A 88 -10.79 3.49 -10.45
N TYR A 89 -11.65 2.57 -10.01
CA TYR A 89 -12.91 2.92 -9.35
C TYR A 89 -12.70 3.60 -8.00
N ASN A 90 -11.71 3.17 -7.21
CA ASN A 90 -11.33 3.83 -5.97
C ASN A 90 -10.91 5.29 -6.22
N THR A 91 -10.13 5.53 -7.28
CA THR A 91 -9.71 6.89 -7.64
C THR A 91 -10.90 7.73 -8.09
N ALA A 92 -11.80 7.18 -8.91
CA ALA A 92 -13.02 7.89 -9.31
C ALA A 92 -13.85 8.32 -8.09
N ALA A 93 -14.03 7.41 -7.13
CA ALA A 93 -14.72 7.69 -5.88
C ALA A 93 -13.99 8.74 -5.03
N PHE A 94 -12.66 8.65 -4.92
CA PHE A 94 -11.87 9.66 -4.22
C PHE A 94 -12.07 11.05 -4.80
N HIS A 95 -12.02 11.19 -6.14
CA HIS A 95 -12.25 12.47 -6.82
C HIS A 95 -13.65 13.01 -6.58
N LYS A 96 -14.68 12.16 -6.71
CA LYS A 96 -16.06 12.52 -6.39
C LYS A 96 -16.19 13.12 -4.99
N PHE A 97 -15.70 12.41 -3.97
CA PHE A 97 -15.83 12.87 -2.58
C PHE A 97 -14.93 14.08 -2.26
N ALA A 98 -13.77 14.21 -2.90
CA ALA A 98 -12.91 15.38 -2.74
C ALA A 98 -13.57 16.63 -3.33
N GLU A 99 -14.17 16.52 -4.52
CA GLU A 99 -14.92 17.60 -5.17
C GLU A 99 -16.14 18.03 -4.34
N GLU A 100 -16.90 17.08 -3.79
CA GLU A 100 -18.02 17.35 -2.87
C GLU A 100 -17.58 18.11 -1.60
N LYS A 101 -16.31 18.00 -1.20
CA LYS A 101 -15.71 18.72 -0.07
C LYS A 101 -14.94 19.98 -0.49
N GLY A 102 -14.88 20.31 -1.78
CA GLY A 102 -14.11 21.44 -2.30
C GLY A 102 -12.60 21.28 -2.15
N LEU A 103 -12.10 20.04 -2.04
CA LEU A 103 -10.68 19.73 -1.94
C LEU A 103 -10.08 19.51 -3.33
N TYR A 104 -8.89 20.04 -3.58
CA TYR A 104 -8.19 19.78 -4.83
C TYR A 104 -7.82 18.29 -4.94
N ALA A 105 -8.23 17.68 -6.04
CA ALA A 105 -7.83 16.33 -6.43
C ALA A 105 -7.48 16.31 -7.92
N LYS A 106 -6.25 15.89 -8.23
CA LYS A 106 -5.79 15.61 -9.60
C LYS A 106 -5.05 14.29 -9.63
N SER A 107 -5.11 13.59 -10.76
CA SER A 107 -4.47 12.28 -10.88
C SER A 107 -3.74 12.11 -12.19
N ILE A 108 -2.63 11.37 -12.14
CA ILE A 108 -1.85 10.96 -13.30
C ILE A 108 -1.87 9.42 -13.34
N ASN A 109 -2.40 8.86 -14.43
CA ASN A 109 -2.38 7.43 -14.68
C ASN A 109 -1.25 7.12 -15.66
N GLY A 110 -0.22 6.42 -15.20
CA GLY A 110 0.96 6.09 -16.00
C GLY A 110 2.03 5.36 -15.19
N ASP A 111 3.09 4.91 -15.88
CA ASP A 111 4.22 4.23 -15.21
C ASP A 111 5.04 5.22 -14.38
N ALA A 112 4.88 5.17 -13.05
CA ALA A 112 5.60 6.03 -12.11
C ALA A 112 7.13 5.86 -12.16
N PHE A 113 7.64 4.75 -12.71
CA PHE A 113 9.08 4.55 -12.91
C PHE A 113 9.63 5.38 -14.07
N SER A 114 8.78 5.81 -15.01
CA SER A 114 9.20 6.55 -16.20
C SER A 114 9.57 8.01 -15.93
N ASP A 115 10.51 8.54 -16.71
CA ASP A 115 10.83 9.97 -16.69
C ASP A 115 9.65 10.84 -17.17
N ALA A 116 8.82 10.31 -18.08
CA ALA A 116 7.66 11.02 -18.63
C ALA A 116 6.61 11.34 -17.55
N VAL A 117 6.29 10.37 -16.69
CA VAL A 117 5.36 10.57 -15.58
C VAL A 117 5.93 11.52 -14.53
N LYS A 118 7.25 11.44 -14.26
CA LYS A 118 7.94 12.40 -13.38
C LYS A 118 7.84 13.83 -13.90
N ALA A 119 8.13 14.03 -15.20
CA ALA A 119 8.05 15.34 -15.84
C ALA A 119 6.63 15.92 -15.81
N GLU A 120 5.61 15.14 -16.17
CA GLU A 120 4.21 15.60 -16.12
C GLU A 120 3.76 15.91 -14.69
N THR A 121 4.21 15.12 -13.71
CA THR A 121 3.93 15.38 -12.29
C THR A 121 4.52 16.72 -11.86
N ILE A 122 5.78 17.01 -12.23
CA ILE A 122 6.44 18.29 -11.95
C ILE A 122 5.67 19.46 -12.57
N GLU A 123 5.31 19.37 -13.85
CA GLU A 123 4.59 20.44 -14.54
C GLU A 123 3.19 20.66 -13.94
N THR A 124 2.51 19.59 -13.56
CA THR A 124 1.25 19.65 -12.84
C THR A 124 1.38 20.33 -11.47
N ILE A 125 2.43 20.01 -10.70
CA ILE A 125 2.71 20.67 -9.43
C ILE A 125 2.94 22.17 -9.64
N LYS A 126 3.80 22.57 -10.58
CA LYS A 126 4.08 23.98 -10.88
C LYS A 126 2.81 24.76 -11.24
N ARG A 127 1.96 24.15 -12.07
CA ARG A 127 0.72 24.77 -12.57
C ARG A 127 -0.30 24.97 -11.47
N ASP A 128 -0.50 23.96 -10.62
CA ASP A 128 -1.69 23.89 -9.77
C ASP A 128 -1.40 24.14 -8.28
N LEU A 129 -0.22 23.73 -7.79
CA LEU A 129 0.10 23.67 -6.35
C LEU A 129 1.29 24.55 -5.96
N GLY A 130 2.14 24.92 -6.93
CA GLY A 130 3.41 25.60 -6.74
C GLY A 130 4.48 24.66 -6.15
N LYS A 131 4.25 24.16 -4.94
CA LYS A 131 5.15 23.25 -4.22
C LYS A 131 4.41 22.16 -3.44
N ILE A 132 5.07 21.03 -3.22
CA ILE A 132 4.63 19.89 -2.40
C ILE A 132 5.34 19.92 -1.05
N ASP A 133 4.59 19.67 0.03
CA ASP A 133 5.11 19.58 1.41
C ASP A 133 5.14 18.14 1.95
N LEU A 134 4.51 17.18 1.26
CA LEU A 134 4.66 15.75 1.55
C LEU A 134 4.69 14.91 0.27
N VAL A 135 5.72 14.05 0.17
CA VAL A 135 5.78 12.98 -0.83
C VAL A 135 5.65 11.62 -0.17
N VAL A 136 4.57 10.89 -0.47
CA VAL A 136 4.36 9.51 -0.03
C VAL A 136 4.74 8.55 -1.16
N TYR A 137 5.71 7.68 -0.91
CA TYR A 137 6.15 6.63 -1.82
C TYR A 137 5.56 5.28 -1.39
N SER A 138 4.49 4.86 -2.09
CA SER A 138 3.71 3.66 -1.79
C SER A 138 3.56 2.75 -3.03
N LEU A 139 4.59 2.69 -3.88
CA LEU A 139 4.59 1.80 -5.05
C LEU A 139 4.81 0.34 -4.63
N ALA A 140 3.95 -0.53 -5.15
CA ALA A 140 4.10 -1.98 -5.08
C ALA A 140 3.89 -2.57 -6.47
N ALA A 141 4.98 -2.88 -7.16
CA ALA A 141 4.95 -3.38 -8.53
C ALA A 141 5.82 -4.65 -8.64
N PRO A 142 5.41 -5.65 -9.45
CA PRO A 142 6.20 -6.86 -9.64
C PRO A 142 7.39 -6.66 -10.60
N ARG A 143 7.44 -5.51 -11.29
CA ARG A 143 8.42 -5.19 -12.32
C ARG A 143 8.60 -3.68 -12.46
N ARG A 144 9.76 -3.30 -12.99
CA ARG A 144 10.15 -1.92 -13.29
C ARG A 144 10.86 -1.90 -14.64
N THR A 145 10.48 -0.99 -15.52
CA THR A 145 11.31 -0.65 -16.67
C THR A 145 12.29 0.44 -16.24
N HIS A 146 13.58 0.15 -16.25
CA HIS A 146 14.57 1.13 -15.81
C HIS A 146 14.60 2.33 -16.77
N PRO A 147 14.39 3.58 -16.28
CA PRO A 147 14.07 4.72 -17.13
C PRO A 147 15.21 5.16 -18.06
N LYS A 148 16.46 4.77 -17.77
CA LYS A 148 17.63 5.15 -18.58
C LYS A 148 18.10 4.06 -19.54
N THR A 149 17.97 2.79 -19.15
CA THR A 149 18.48 1.65 -19.93
C THR A 149 17.39 0.98 -20.76
N GLY A 150 16.11 1.17 -20.39
CA GLY A 150 14.97 0.49 -21.00
C GLY A 150 14.83 -0.99 -20.61
N GLU A 151 15.69 -1.49 -19.72
CA GLU A 151 15.66 -2.86 -19.24
C GLU A 151 14.43 -3.12 -18.36
N VAL A 152 13.75 -4.26 -18.56
CA VAL A 152 12.61 -4.68 -17.74
C VAL A 152 13.09 -5.61 -16.63
N LEU A 153 13.13 -5.09 -15.42
CA LEU A 153 13.56 -5.77 -14.20
C LEU A 153 12.33 -6.34 -13.47
N SER A 154 12.48 -7.50 -12.85
CA SER A 154 11.39 -8.19 -12.13
C SER A 154 11.77 -8.46 -10.69
N SER A 155 10.82 -8.28 -9.77
CA SER A 155 10.98 -8.65 -8.37
C SER A 155 10.62 -10.12 -8.16
N THR A 156 11.33 -10.77 -7.25
CA THR A 156 11.10 -12.15 -6.86
C THR A 156 10.93 -12.23 -5.34
N LEU A 157 10.09 -13.16 -4.88
CA LEU A 157 9.84 -13.40 -3.46
C LEU A 157 10.36 -14.78 -3.07
N LYS A 158 11.65 -14.84 -2.75
CA LYS A 158 12.37 -16.07 -2.41
C LYS A 158 13.30 -15.86 -1.21
N PRO A 159 13.57 -16.92 -0.42
CA PRO A 159 14.56 -16.88 0.65
C PRO A 159 15.98 -16.71 0.08
N LEU A 160 16.96 -16.43 0.95
CA LEU A 160 18.37 -16.35 0.58
C LEU A 160 19.17 -17.55 1.08
N GLY A 161 20.14 -18.00 0.28
CA GLY A 161 21.14 -19.01 0.66
C GLY A 161 20.65 -20.47 0.74
N LYS A 162 19.48 -20.72 1.33
CA LYS A 162 18.90 -22.07 1.48
C LYS A 162 17.42 -22.11 1.09
N SER A 163 16.94 -23.30 0.74
CA SER A 163 15.51 -23.52 0.55
C SER A 163 14.79 -23.43 1.89
N VAL A 164 13.55 -22.95 1.84
CA VAL A 164 12.67 -22.82 3.02
C VAL A 164 11.33 -23.46 2.69
N THR A 165 10.86 -24.33 3.58
CA THR A 165 9.51 -24.89 3.52
C THR A 165 8.60 -24.04 4.38
N LEU A 166 7.59 -23.45 3.75
CA LEU A 166 6.65 -22.55 4.40
C LEU A 166 5.30 -23.22 4.51
N ARG A 167 4.72 -23.15 5.70
CA ARG A 167 3.31 -23.47 5.91
C ARG A 167 2.44 -22.30 5.43
N GLY A 168 1.33 -22.60 4.77
CA GLY A 168 0.39 -21.61 4.26
C GLY A 168 -0.99 -22.22 4.03
N VAL A 169 -1.90 -21.45 3.45
CA VAL A 169 -3.23 -21.93 3.06
C VAL A 169 -3.40 -21.77 1.55
N ASP A 170 -3.87 -22.83 0.91
CA ASP A 170 -4.43 -22.75 -0.44
C ASP A 170 -5.81 -22.12 -0.35
N THR A 171 -5.96 -20.87 -0.76
CA THR A 171 -7.21 -20.12 -0.58
C THR A 171 -8.36 -20.63 -1.45
N ASP A 172 -8.07 -21.34 -2.55
CA ASP A 172 -9.09 -21.93 -3.41
C ASP A 172 -9.62 -23.25 -2.84
N LYS A 173 -8.71 -24.08 -2.34
CA LYS A 173 -9.04 -25.40 -1.81
C LYS A 173 -9.33 -25.39 -0.31
N GLU A 174 -9.02 -24.29 0.35
CA GLU A 174 -9.13 -24.07 1.79
C GLU A 174 -8.38 -25.13 2.61
N ILE A 175 -7.21 -25.55 2.11
CA ILE A 175 -6.36 -26.54 2.77
C ILE A 175 -5.07 -25.91 3.27
N VAL A 176 -4.65 -26.31 4.46
CA VAL A 176 -3.34 -25.99 5.00
C VAL A 176 -2.32 -26.88 4.31
N LYS A 177 -1.33 -26.26 3.67
CA LYS A 177 -0.28 -26.98 2.92
C LYS A 177 1.08 -26.36 3.17
N GLU A 178 2.11 -27.13 2.82
CA GLU A 178 3.48 -26.64 2.79
C GLU A 178 3.91 -26.35 1.35
N THR A 179 4.77 -25.36 1.18
CA THR A 179 5.38 -25.01 -0.10
C THR A 179 6.86 -24.75 0.13
N THR A 180 7.71 -25.48 -0.57
CA THR A 180 9.16 -25.27 -0.53
C THR A 180 9.56 -24.24 -1.59
N LEU A 181 10.17 -23.14 -1.15
CA LEU A 181 10.77 -22.14 -2.02
C LEU A 181 12.27 -22.34 -2.11
N GLN A 182 12.79 -22.29 -3.34
CA GLN A 182 14.22 -22.29 -3.61
C GLN A 182 14.82 -20.91 -3.31
N PRO A 183 16.11 -20.83 -2.92
CA PRO A 183 16.75 -19.55 -2.70
C PRO A 183 16.82 -18.71 -3.98
N ALA A 184 16.79 -17.40 -3.82
CA ALA A 184 16.98 -16.45 -4.92
C ALA A 184 18.39 -16.57 -5.51
N THR A 185 18.51 -16.44 -6.83
CA THR A 185 19.82 -16.20 -7.48
C THR A 185 20.25 -14.75 -7.25
N GLN A 186 21.53 -14.42 -7.48
CA GLN A 186 22.00 -13.03 -7.38
C GLN A 186 21.23 -12.09 -8.32
N GLU A 187 20.94 -12.53 -9.55
CA GLU A 187 20.13 -11.79 -10.52
C GLU A 187 18.72 -11.50 -9.99
N GLU A 188 18.08 -12.49 -9.33
CA GLU A 188 16.75 -12.30 -8.72
C GLU A 188 16.80 -11.33 -7.53
N ILE A 189 17.89 -11.32 -6.76
CA ILE A 189 18.10 -10.37 -5.66
C ILE A 189 18.26 -8.96 -6.24
N ASP A 190 19.16 -8.78 -7.20
CA ASP A 190 19.45 -7.49 -7.82
C ASP A 190 18.22 -6.90 -8.51
N GLY A 191 17.46 -7.73 -9.25
CA GLY A 191 16.19 -7.34 -9.85
C GLY A 191 15.15 -6.94 -8.80
N THR A 192 15.08 -7.63 -7.67
CA THR A 192 14.18 -7.28 -6.56
C THR A 192 14.55 -5.96 -5.91
N VAL A 193 15.85 -5.72 -5.67
CA VAL A 193 16.36 -4.44 -5.16
C VAL A 193 16.06 -3.31 -6.14
N ALA A 194 16.28 -3.51 -7.44
CA ALA A 194 16.01 -2.49 -8.44
C ALA A 194 14.52 -2.14 -8.58
N VAL A 195 13.61 -3.09 -8.37
CA VAL A 195 12.15 -2.86 -8.44
C VAL A 195 11.58 -2.29 -7.13
N MET A 196 11.95 -2.88 -5.99
CA MET A 196 11.28 -2.63 -4.69
C MET A 196 12.15 -1.88 -3.67
N GLY A 197 13.40 -1.57 -4.04
CA GLY A 197 14.32 -0.73 -3.28
C GLY A 197 14.03 0.75 -3.43
N GLY A 198 14.99 1.58 -3.05
CA GLY A 198 14.82 3.03 -2.95
C GLY A 198 15.33 3.82 -4.14
N GLU A 199 15.82 3.18 -5.20
CA GLU A 199 16.37 3.92 -6.35
C GLU A 199 15.32 4.82 -7.03
N ASP A 200 14.13 4.31 -7.34
CA ASP A 200 13.10 5.15 -7.95
C ASP A 200 12.57 6.22 -6.99
N TRP A 201 12.48 5.91 -5.69
CA TRP A 201 12.14 6.90 -4.67
C TRP A 201 13.15 8.06 -4.67
N GLN A 202 14.45 7.75 -4.69
CA GLN A 202 15.51 8.75 -4.83
C GLN A 202 15.35 9.55 -6.13
N MET A 203 15.13 8.88 -7.28
CA MET A 203 14.91 9.57 -8.57
C MET A 203 13.71 10.54 -8.54
N TRP A 204 12.64 10.20 -7.83
CA TRP A 204 11.50 11.10 -7.62
C TRP A 204 11.89 12.32 -6.79
N ILE A 205 12.56 12.13 -5.65
CA ILE A 205 12.94 13.22 -4.77
C ILE A 205 13.96 14.14 -5.46
N ASP A 206 14.93 13.58 -6.18
CA ASP A 206 15.91 14.34 -6.95
C ASP A 206 15.23 15.21 -8.02
N ALA A 207 14.35 14.61 -8.84
CA ALA A 207 13.68 15.34 -9.90
C ALA A 207 12.76 16.47 -9.36
N LEU A 208 12.06 16.22 -8.24
CA LEU A 208 11.22 17.24 -7.59
C LEU A 208 12.06 18.36 -6.96
N HIS A 209 13.19 18.00 -6.35
CA HIS A 209 14.12 18.95 -5.75
C HIS A 209 14.80 19.84 -6.81
N GLU A 210 15.34 19.24 -7.87
CA GLU A 210 15.96 19.94 -9.00
C GLU A 210 14.98 20.88 -9.71
N ALA A 211 13.71 20.49 -9.82
CA ALA A 211 12.66 21.33 -10.39
C ALA A 211 12.18 22.46 -9.44
N GLY A 212 12.66 22.50 -8.20
CA GLY A 212 12.31 23.51 -7.20
C GLY A 212 10.87 23.42 -6.68
N VAL A 213 10.23 22.24 -6.82
CA VAL A 213 8.81 22.03 -6.46
C VAL A 213 8.61 21.40 -5.08
N LEU A 214 9.66 21.23 -4.28
CA LEU A 214 9.57 20.86 -2.86
C LEU A 214 9.53 22.12 -1.98
N ALA A 215 8.60 22.13 -1.02
CA ALA A 215 8.42 23.21 -0.04
C ALA A 215 9.51 23.21 1.04
N GLU A 216 9.67 24.36 1.71
CA GLU A 216 10.38 24.39 2.99
C GLU A 216 9.65 23.50 3.99
N GLY A 217 10.40 22.72 4.77
CA GLY A 217 9.88 21.72 5.69
C GLY A 217 9.33 20.45 5.03
N ALA A 218 9.48 20.28 3.71
CA ALA A 218 8.92 19.15 2.98
C ALA A 218 9.38 17.80 3.57
N LYS A 219 8.43 16.90 3.73
CA LYS A 219 8.68 15.53 4.21
C LYS A 219 8.54 14.52 3.09
N THR A 220 9.26 13.42 3.18
CA THR A 220 8.98 12.25 2.36
C THR A 220 9.00 10.96 3.17
N THR A 221 8.10 10.04 2.83
CA THR A 221 8.13 8.71 3.42
C THR A 221 7.89 7.60 2.41
N ALA A 222 8.62 6.49 2.56
CA ALA A 222 8.38 5.24 1.85
C ALA A 222 7.81 4.19 2.80
N PHE A 223 6.76 3.49 2.38
CA PHE A 223 6.15 2.42 3.16
C PHE A 223 6.92 1.11 3.03
N THR A 224 7.13 0.45 4.16
CA THR A 224 7.77 -0.86 4.24
C THR A 224 7.02 -1.79 5.20
N TYR A 225 7.41 -3.06 5.17
CA TYR A 225 6.97 -4.09 6.09
C TYR A 225 8.20 -4.90 6.54
N LEU A 226 8.39 -5.01 7.84
CA LEU A 226 9.44 -5.85 8.45
C LEU A 226 8.87 -7.23 8.82
N GLY A 227 7.66 -7.24 9.39
CA GLY A 227 7.04 -8.43 9.95
C GLY A 227 7.74 -8.95 11.20
N GLU A 228 7.30 -10.11 11.66
CA GLU A 228 7.94 -10.84 12.76
C GLU A 228 8.59 -12.15 12.27
N LYS A 229 9.30 -12.83 13.17
CA LYS A 229 10.08 -14.06 12.99
C LYS A 229 9.47 -15.10 12.06
N LEU A 230 8.15 -15.35 12.11
CA LEU A 230 7.49 -16.34 11.22
C LEU A 230 7.62 -15.97 9.74
N THR A 231 7.71 -14.68 9.43
CA THR A 231 7.77 -14.16 8.06
C THR A 231 9.19 -13.80 7.61
N HIS A 232 10.16 -13.75 8.53
CA HIS A 232 11.52 -13.26 8.27
C HIS A 232 12.24 -14.02 7.16
N ASP A 233 12.07 -15.34 7.06
CA ASP A 233 12.77 -16.14 6.05
C ASP A 233 12.45 -15.72 4.60
N ILE A 234 11.30 -15.08 4.37
CA ILE A 234 10.87 -14.59 3.05
C ILE A 234 10.88 -13.08 2.96
N TYR A 235 10.45 -12.39 4.02
CA TYR A 235 10.39 -10.93 4.03
C TYR A 235 11.75 -10.35 4.39
N TRP A 236 12.09 -10.27 5.67
CA TRP A 236 13.27 -9.52 6.12
C TRP A 236 14.63 -10.10 5.67
N ASN A 237 14.74 -11.42 5.61
CA ASN A 237 15.95 -12.15 5.22
C ASN A 237 15.85 -12.79 3.83
N GLY A 238 14.78 -12.48 3.08
CA GLY A 238 14.62 -12.88 1.69
C GLY A 238 15.09 -11.80 0.71
N SER A 239 14.89 -12.07 -0.58
CA SER A 239 15.15 -11.12 -1.68
C SER A 239 14.45 -9.77 -1.51
N ILE A 240 13.19 -9.75 -1.05
CA ILE A 240 12.47 -8.50 -0.78
C ILE A 240 13.07 -7.74 0.41
N GLY A 241 13.68 -8.44 1.36
CA GLY A 241 14.37 -7.85 2.51
C GLY A 241 15.60 -7.05 2.11
N GLU A 242 16.35 -7.52 1.12
CA GLU A 242 17.46 -6.75 0.54
C GLU A 242 16.96 -5.44 -0.09
N ALA A 243 15.82 -5.48 -0.79
CA ALA A 243 15.19 -4.27 -1.30
C ALA A 243 14.75 -3.33 -0.16
N LYS A 244 14.25 -3.86 0.95
CA LYS A 244 13.87 -3.03 2.11
C LYS A 244 15.08 -2.43 2.84
N LYS A 245 16.20 -3.14 2.90
CA LYS A 245 17.47 -2.62 3.40
C LYS A 245 18.02 -1.52 2.48
N ASP A 246 17.82 -1.60 1.17
CA ASP A 246 18.17 -0.50 0.25
C ASP A 246 17.34 0.77 0.54
N LEU A 247 16.05 0.67 0.89
CA LEU A 247 15.28 1.85 1.37
C LEU A 247 15.94 2.52 2.57
N ASP A 248 16.46 1.74 3.53
CA ASP A 248 17.17 2.25 4.70
C ASP A 248 18.50 2.93 4.34
N GLN A 249 19.15 2.51 3.25
CA GLN A 249 20.35 3.20 2.75
C GLN A 249 19.98 4.52 2.06
N LYS A 250 18.97 4.50 1.19
CA LYS A 250 18.58 5.68 0.41
C LYS A 250 17.99 6.79 1.29
N VAL A 251 17.22 6.45 2.31
CA VAL A 251 16.60 7.44 3.20
C VAL A 251 17.62 8.33 3.91
N ILE A 252 18.84 7.84 4.17
CA ILE A 252 19.91 8.64 4.80
C ILE A 252 20.33 9.79 3.87
N GLY A 253 20.58 9.48 2.60
CA GLY A 253 20.94 10.47 1.58
C GLY A 253 19.80 11.48 1.33
N MET A 254 18.57 11.01 1.19
CA MET A 254 17.40 11.89 1.03
C MET A 254 17.18 12.79 2.24
N ARG A 255 17.36 12.28 3.46
CA ARG A 255 17.22 13.10 4.67
C ARG A 255 18.26 14.20 4.70
N GLN A 256 19.50 13.91 4.30
CA GLN A 256 20.55 14.93 4.20
C GLN A 256 20.23 15.97 3.13
N GLN A 257 19.75 15.55 1.96
CA GLN A 257 19.35 16.44 0.86
C GLN A 257 18.21 17.38 1.25
N LEU A 258 17.20 16.87 1.98
CA LEU A 258 16.07 17.67 2.42
C LEU A 258 16.37 18.56 3.64
N ALA A 259 17.49 18.34 4.33
CA ALA A 259 17.86 19.13 5.50
C ALA A 259 18.06 20.63 5.16
N ASP A 260 18.51 20.95 3.94
CA ASP A 260 18.65 22.34 3.47
C ASP A 260 17.30 23.06 3.36
N LEU A 261 16.21 22.32 3.17
CA LEU A 261 14.84 22.83 3.21
C LEU A 261 14.24 22.78 4.62
N GLY A 262 14.97 22.30 5.64
CA GLY A 262 14.40 21.96 6.96
C GLY A 262 13.44 20.76 6.90
N GLY A 263 13.52 19.94 5.84
CA GLY A 263 12.69 18.77 5.61
C GLY A 263 13.19 17.50 6.31
N ASP A 264 12.50 16.38 6.07
CA ASP A 264 12.88 15.06 6.62
C ASP A 264 12.47 13.93 5.67
N ALA A 265 13.22 12.83 5.69
CA ALA A 265 12.91 11.60 4.98
C ALA A 265 12.87 10.42 5.96
N ARG A 266 11.83 9.58 5.88
CA ARG A 266 11.65 8.43 6.77
C ARG A 266 11.12 7.21 6.03
N VAL A 267 11.66 6.03 6.33
CA VAL A 267 10.97 4.77 6.07
C VAL A 267 9.90 4.61 7.14
N SER A 268 8.66 4.31 6.76
CA SER A 268 7.56 4.02 7.70
C SER A 268 7.20 2.56 7.65
N VAL A 269 7.32 1.88 8.78
CA VAL A 269 7.00 0.45 8.93
C VAL A 269 5.54 0.30 9.32
N LEU A 270 4.78 -0.40 8.49
CA LEU A 270 3.35 -0.66 8.64
C LEU A 270 3.13 -2.14 8.97
N LYS A 271 1.99 -2.50 9.58
CA LYS A 271 1.64 -3.90 9.87
C LYS A 271 1.23 -4.64 8.59
N ALA A 272 1.09 -5.96 8.71
CA ALA A 272 0.52 -6.81 7.69
C ALA A 272 -0.98 -6.51 7.51
N VAL A 273 -1.41 -6.33 6.27
CA VAL A 273 -2.82 -6.19 5.88
C VAL A 273 -3.09 -6.98 4.59
N VAL A 274 -4.37 -7.27 4.33
CA VAL A 274 -4.78 -7.89 3.07
C VAL A 274 -4.68 -6.85 1.96
N THR A 275 -3.86 -7.14 0.96
CA THR A 275 -3.70 -6.38 -0.27
C THR A 275 -3.54 -7.36 -1.41
N GLN A 276 -3.69 -6.89 -2.66
CA GLN A 276 -3.41 -7.73 -3.83
C GLN A 276 -1.95 -8.24 -3.84
N ALA A 277 -1.02 -7.44 -3.31
CA ALA A 277 0.39 -7.82 -3.20
C ALA A 277 0.62 -8.88 -2.11
N SER A 278 0.08 -8.67 -0.90
CA SER A 278 0.28 -9.60 0.21
C SER A 278 -0.43 -10.94 0.00
N SER A 279 -1.57 -10.98 -0.68
CA SER A 279 -2.27 -12.25 -0.99
C SER A 279 -1.49 -13.16 -1.93
N ALA A 280 -0.58 -12.62 -2.74
CA ALA A 280 0.27 -13.40 -3.65
C ALA A 280 1.40 -14.17 -2.93
N ILE A 281 1.62 -13.92 -1.64
CA ILE A 281 2.77 -14.41 -0.89
C ILE A 281 2.34 -15.66 -0.10
N PRO A 282 2.92 -16.86 -0.34
CA PRO A 282 2.36 -18.13 0.14
C PRO A 282 2.06 -18.23 1.64
N ILE A 283 2.88 -17.59 2.48
CA ILE A 283 2.73 -17.61 3.94
C ILE A 283 1.63 -16.65 4.44
N MET A 284 1.36 -15.59 3.69
CA MET A 284 0.60 -14.44 4.18
C MET A 284 -0.89 -14.70 4.41
N PRO A 285 -1.62 -15.45 3.57
CA PRO A 285 -3.03 -15.73 3.85
C PRO A 285 -3.25 -16.43 5.20
N LEU A 286 -2.40 -17.39 5.54
CA LEU A 286 -2.47 -18.09 6.83
C LEU A 286 -2.05 -17.18 7.99
N TYR A 287 -0.93 -16.46 7.82
CA TYR A 287 -0.42 -15.53 8.83
C TYR A 287 -1.43 -14.42 9.13
N LEU A 288 -2.01 -13.79 8.11
CA LEU A 288 -3.03 -12.76 8.26
C LEU A 288 -4.29 -13.31 8.93
N SER A 289 -4.76 -14.50 8.56
CA SER A 289 -5.94 -15.12 9.21
C SER A 289 -5.72 -15.34 10.71
N LEU A 290 -4.51 -15.76 11.11
CA LEU A 290 -4.13 -15.90 12.51
C LEU A 290 -4.00 -14.56 13.22
N LEU A 291 -3.26 -13.63 12.62
CA LEU A 291 -3.03 -12.30 13.17
C LEU A 291 -4.35 -11.55 13.37
N PHE A 292 -5.28 -11.66 12.43
CA PHE A 292 -6.59 -11.03 12.50
C PHE A 292 -7.39 -11.56 13.69
N LYS A 293 -7.45 -12.89 13.87
CA LYS A 293 -8.11 -13.50 15.03
C LYS A 293 -7.54 -12.94 16.34
N VAL A 294 -6.23 -13.00 16.50
CA VAL A 294 -5.55 -12.60 17.75
C VAL A 294 -5.73 -11.10 18.02
N MET A 295 -5.54 -10.25 17.01
CA MET A 295 -5.71 -8.80 17.18
C MET A 295 -7.17 -8.41 17.38
N LYS A 296 -8.15 -9.10 16.79
CA LYS A 296 -9.58 -8.87 17.04
C LYS A 296 -9.97 -9.26 18.47
N GLU A 297 -9.48 -10.40 18.97
CA GLU A 297 -9.67 -10.81 20.37
C GLU A 297 -9.12 -9.77 21.37
N GLN A 298 -8.09 -9.02 20.99
CA GLN A 298 -7.49 -7.96 21.79
C GLN A 298 -8.03 -6.55 21.49
N GLY A 299 -8.93 -6.40 20.51
CA GLY A 299 -9.46 -5.10 20.09
C GLY A 299 -8.43 -4.18 19.42
N SER A 300 -7.35 -4.74 18.85
CA SER A 300 -6.24 -3.98 18.23
C SER A 300 -6.15 -4.14 16.71
N HIS A 301 -7.06 -4.89 16.09
CA HIS A 301 -7.08 -5.12 14.65
C HIS A 301 -7.33 -3.83 13.86
N GLU A 302 -6.54 -3.62 12.80
CA GLU A 302 -6.55 -2.43 11.97
C GLU A 302 -6.36 -2.80 10.49
N GLY A 303 -7.06 -2.10 9.61
CA GLY A 303 -6.87 -2.15 8.16
C GLY A 303 -5.83 -1.12 7.70
N CYS A 304 -5.94 -0.71 6.44
CA CYS A 304 -5.05 0.29 5.85
C CYS A 304 -5.30 1.69 6.42
N ILE A 305 -6.58 2.07 6.59
CA ILE A 305 -6.95 3.45 6.92
C ILE A 305 -6.65 3.80 8.37
N GLU A 306 -6.90 2.87 9.29
CA GLU A 306 -6.62 3.03 10.72
C GLU A 306 -5.13 3.27 10.96
N GLN A 307 -4.30 2.44 10.33
CA GLN A 307 -2.85 2.57 10.43
C GLN A 307 -2.31 3.85 9.84
N VAL A 308 -2.74 4.22 8.63
CA VAL A 308 -2.17 5.40 7.98
C VAL A 308 -2.67 6.67 8.64
N TYR A 309 -3.92 6.68 9.14
CA TYR A 309 -4.38 7.75 10.03
C TYR A 309 -3.49 7.87 11.27
N GLY A 310 -3.22 6.75 11.97
CA GLY A 310 -2.32 6.70 13.11
C GLY A 310 -0.90 7.16 12.76
N LEU A 311 -0.33 6.71 11.64
CA LEU A 311 1.00 7.14 11.17
C LEU A 311 1.09 8.66 10.99
N TYR A 312 0.06 9.28 10.40
CA TYR A 312 0.04 10.74 10.23
C TYR A 312 -0.04 11.45 11.58
N LYS A 313 -0.97 11.02 12.44
CA LYS A 313 -1.29 11.66 13.72
C LYS A 313 -0.23 11.45 14.80
N ASP A 314 0.31 10.23 14.89
CA ASP A 314 1.19 9.79 15.96
C ASP A 314 2.66 9.87 15.57
N SER A 315 2.99 10.13 14.29
CA SER A 315 4.39 10.17 13.84
C SER A 315 4.71 11.24 12.81
N LEU A 316 4.19 11.19 11.58
CA LEU A 316 4.62 12.12 10.52
C LEU A 316 4.43 13.60 10.90
N TYR A 317 3.36 13.91 11.63
CA TYR A 317 3.00 15.26 12.08
C TYR A 317 2.79 15.36 13.59
N ASN A 318 3.45 14.48 14.34
CA ASN A 318 3.53 14.55 15.79
C ASN A 318 4.88 15.11 16.23
N SER A 319 4.93 15.85 17.34
CA SER A 319 6.18 16.32 17.93
C SER A 319 6.97 15.20 18.62
N GLU A 320 6.30 14.10 18.98
CA GLU A 320 6.88 12.92 19.64
C GLU A 320 6.63 11.67 18.78
N PRO A 321 7.27 11.56 17.61
CA PRO A 321 7.05 10.43 16.71
C PRO A 321 7.54 9.10 17.30
N VAL A 322 6.88 8.01 16.94
CA VAL A 322 7.31 6.65 17.30
C VAL A 322 8.41 6.20 16.33
N ILE A 323 9.66 6.21 16.80
CA ILE A 323 10.85 5.97 15.98
C ILE A 323 11.67 4.80 16.54
N ASP A 324 12.18 3.93 15.65
CA ASP A 324 13.12 2.86 16.02
C ASP A 324 14.61 3.30 15.97
N GLN A 325 15.53 2.40 16.31
CA GLN A 325 16.96 2.72 16.41
C GLN A 325 17.60 3.08 15.06
N GLU A 326 17.04 2.59 13.96
CA GLU A 326 17.45 2.89 12.59
C GLU A 326 16.81 4.20 12.07
N GLY A 327 15.94 4.83 12.87
CA GLY A 327 15.28 6.07 12.52
C GLY A 327 14.05 5.91 11.64
N ARG A 328 13.44 4.72 11.59
CA ARG A 328 12.17 4.45 10.90
C ARG A 328 10.98 4.85 11.76
N LEU A 329 9.90 5.34 11.14
CA LEU A 329 8.63 5.53 11.83
C LEU A 329 7.94 4.18 12.01
N ARG A 330 7.35 3.93 13.18
CA ARG A 330 6.74 2.63 13.53
C ARG A 330 5.24 2.77 13.75
N ALA A 331 4.45 2.16 12.87
CA ALA A 331 3.00 2.00 13.03
C ALA A 331 2.59 0.52 13.14
N ASP A 332 3.56 -0.39 13.17
CA ASP A 332 3.41 -1.85 13.26
C ASP A 332 3.45 -2.38 14.70
N TYR A 333 3.68 -1.51 15.69
CA TYR A 333 3.92 -1.92 17.08
C TYR A 333 2.78 -2.74 17.72
N LYS A 334 1.54 -2.58 17.26
CA LYS A 334 0.40 -3.41 17.72
C LYS A 334 0.51 -4.86 17.23
N GLU A 335 0.99 -5.06 16.01
CA GLU A 335 1.26 -6.41 15.49
C GLU A 335 2.42 -7.05 16.24
N LEU A 336 3.49 -6.30 16.51
CA LEU A 336 4.72 -6.85 17.12
C LEU A 336 4.67 -6.98 18.65
N GLN A 337 3.53 -6.78 19.29
CA GLN A 337 3.41 -7.00 20.73
C GLN A 337 3.75 -8.45 21.07
N PRO A 338 4.60 -8.73 22.08
CA PRO A 338 5.01 -10.10 22.40
C PRO A 338 3.84 -11.06 22.61
N ALA A 339 2.77 -10.62 23.28
CA ALA A 339 1.57 -11.41 23.51
C ALA A 339 0.82 -11.78 22.21
N VAL A 340 0.81 -10.87 21.22
CA VAL A 340 0.24 -11.15 19.89
C VAL A 340 1.08 -12.20 19.18
N GLN A 341 2.40 -11.98 19.13
CA GLN A 341 3.32 -12.83 18.38
C GLN A 341 3.44 -14.25 18.97
N ASP A 342 3.48 -14.37 20.29
CA ASP A 342 3.48 -15.66 20.98
C ASP A 342 2.18 -16.43 20.71
N ARG A 343 1.03 -15.74 20.71
CA ARG A 343 -0.26 -16.36 20.43
C ARG A 343 -0.38 -16.80 18.97
N VAL A 344 0.04 -15.95 18.02
CA VAL A 344 0.09 -16.31 16.59
C VAL A 344 0.98 -17.52 16.38
N LYS A 345 2.17 -17.56 16.99
CA LYS A 345 3.09 -18.70 16.90
C LYS A 345 2.48 -19.98 17.49
N GLN A 346 1.83 -19.90 18.64
CA GLN A 346 1.17 -21.07 19.25
C GLN A 346 0.10 -21.66 18.32
N LEU A 347 -0.72 -20.79 17.71
CA LEU A 347 -1.78 -21.21 16.80
C LEU A 347 -1.21 -21.70 15.45
N TRP A 348 -0.10 -21.11 14.99
CA TRP A 348 0.57 -21.48 13.75
C TRP A 348 0.89 -22.97 13.69
N ASP A 349 1.35 -23.56 14.79
CA ASP A 349 1.70 -24.97 14.87
C ASP A 349 0.47 -25.89 14.98
N GLN A 350 -0.68 -25.38 15.44
CA GLN A 350 -1.90 -26.15 15.72
C GLN A 350 -2.95 -26.14 14.60
N VAL A 351 -2.93 -25.13 13.74
CA VAL A 351 -3.89 -25.00 12.64
C VAL A 351 -3.78 -26.20 11.70
N THR A 352 -4.89 -26.79 11.28
CA THR A 352 -4.97 -27.83 10.25
C THR A 352 -6.08 -27.45 9.26
N SER A 353 -6.24 -28.20 8.18
CA SER A 353 -7.34 -27.97 7.24
C SER A 353 -8.71 -28.12 7.92
N GLU A 354 -8.82 -29.05 8.87
CA GLU A 354 -10.06 -29.39 9.57
C GLU A 354 -10.51 -28.31 10.57
N ASN A 355 -9.55 -27.61 11.19
CA ASN A 355 -9.84 -26.58 12.20
C ASN A 355 -9.56 -25.14 11.71
N LEU A 356 -9.33 -24.95 10.41
CA LEU A 356 -8.93 -23.65 9.82
C LEU A 356 -9.88 -22.51 10.24
N TYR A 357 -11.19 -22.75 10.19
CA TYR A 357 -12.22 -21.77 10.53
C TYR A 357 -12.41 -21.53 12.04
N GLU A 358 -11.93 -22.45 12.88
CA GLU A 358 -12.00 -22.34 14.34
C GLU A 358 -10.77 -21.62 14.89
N MET A 359 -9.59 -22.03 14.41
CA MET A 359 -8.29 -21.59 14.90
C MET A 359 -7.81 -20.28 14.28
N THR A 360 -8.41 -19.86 13.15
CA THR A 360 -8.03 -18.63 12.45
C THR A 360 -9.26 -17.78 12.13
N ASP A 361 -9.05 -16.52 11.76
CA ASP A 361 -10.08 -15.67 11.16
C ASP A 361 -10.00 -15.70 9.62
N PHE A 362 -10.06 -16.91 9.05
CA PHE A 362 -10.05 -17.09 7.59
C PHE A 362 -11.29 -16.49 6.92
N VAL A 363 -12.42 -16.41 7.65
CA VAL A 363 -13.62 -15.69 7.20
C VAL A 363 -13.31 -14.21 7.00
N GLY A 364 -12.74 -13.56 8.01
CA GLY A 364 -12.32 -12.17 7.93
C GLY A 364 -11.30 -11.92 6.83
N TYR A 365 -10.31 -12.81 6.67
CA TYR A 365 -9.35 -12.71 5.56
C TYR A 365 -10.04 -12.70 4.19
N LYS A 366 -10.97 -13.64 3.93
CA LYS A 366 -11.69 -13.71 2.65
C LYS A 366 -12.58 -12.50 2.42
N GLN A 367 -13.25 -12.02 3.46
CA GLN A 367 -14.05 -10.80 3.40
C GLN A 367 -13.17 -9.59 3.05
N GLU A 368 -12.07 -9.36 3.78
CA GLU A 368 -11.14 -8.27 3.48
C GLU A 368 -10.55 -8.37 2.07
N PHE A 369 -10.24 -9.59 1.58
CA PHE A 369 -9.79 -9.80 0.21
C PHE A 369 -10.83 -9.38 -0.83
N LEU A 370 -12.09 -9.76 -0.64
CA LEU A 370 -13.20 -9.41 -1.54
C LEU A 370 -13.50 -7.90 -1.52
N ARG A 371 -13.36 -7.26 -0.35
CA ARG A 371 -13.51 -5.81 -0.17
C ARG A 371 -12.51 -4.99 -1.00
N LEU A 372 -11.31 -5.54 -1.27
CA LEU A 372 -10.34 -4.91 -2.19
C LEU A 372 -10.90 -4.66 -3.60
N PHE A 373 -11.88 -5.47 -4.02
CA PHE A 373 -12.48 -5.43 -5.35
C PHE A 373 -13.94 -4.94 -5.32
N GLY A 374 -14.37 -4.35 -4.19
CA GLY A 374 -15.71 -3.81 -4.02
C GLY A 374 -16.79 -4.85 -3.72
N PHE A 375 -16.45 -6.07 -3.33
CA PHE A 375 -17.42 -7.08 -2.90
C PHE A 375 -17.49 -7.17 -1.37
N GLU A 376 -18.56 -7.74 -0.81
CA GLU A 376 -18.77 -7.85 0.64
C GLU A 376 -18.73 -6.49 1.38
N ILE A 377 -19.23 -5.44 0.71
CA ILE A 377 -19.39 -4.11 1.28
C ILE A 377 -20.84 -3.93 1.72
N GLU A 378 -21.03 -3.65 3.01
CA GLU A 378 -22.35 -3.39 3.58
C GLU A 378 -23.06 -2.23 2.87
N GLY A 379 -24.35 -2.39 2.58
CA GLY A 379 -25.19 -1.37 1.95
C GLY A 379 -25.14 -1.35 0.41
N VAL A 380 -24.38 -2.25 -0.23
CA VAL A 380 -24.33 -2.36 -1.70
C VAL A 380 -25.28 -3.45 -2.19
N ASP A 381 -26.19 -3.10 -3.10
CA ASP A 381 -27.01 -4.07 -3.82
C ASP A 381 -26.23 -4.68 -4.99
N TYR A 382 -25.78 -5.93 -4.81
CA TYR A 382 -24.98 -6.65 -5.81
C TYR A 382 -25.80 -7.32 -6.92
N GLU A 383 -27.14 -7.31 -6.84
CA GLU A 383 -28.01 -7.80 -7.91
C GLU A 383 -28.48 -6.66 -8.84
N ALA A 384 -28.18 -5.41 -8.51
CA ALA A 384 -28.45 -4.26 -9.36
C ALA A 384 -27.51 -4.19 -10.59
N ASP A 385 -28.05 -3.70 -11.70
CA ASP A 385 -27.24 -3.36 -12.86
C ASP A 385 -26.40 -2.11 -12.58
N VAL A 386 -25.08 -2.23 -12.80
CA VAL A 386 -24.15 -1.11 -12.68
C VAL A 386 -23.46 -0.81 -14.01
N ASP A 387 -23.17 0.47 -14.24
CA ASP A 387 -22.37 0.91 -15.38
C ASP A 387 -20.88 0.73 -15.07
N PRO A 388 -20.14 -0.11 -15.82
CA PRO A 388 -18.71 -0.26 -15.60
C PRO A 388 -17.89 0.95 -16.08
N ASP A 389 -18.42 1.81 -16.95
CA ASP A 389 -17.71 2.95 -17.54
C ASP A 389 -17.71 4.20 -16.66
N VAL A 390 -17.02 4.12 -15.53
CA VAL A 390 -16.83 5.25 -14.61
C VAL A 390 -15.66 6.11 -15.07
N LYS A 391 -15.89 7.42 -15.27
CA LYS A 391 -14.85 8.40 -15.60
C LYS A 391 -14.25 9.03 -14.34
N ILE A 392 -13.01 9.51 -14.45
CA ILE A 392 -12.30 10.25 -13.40
C ILE A 392 -12.15 11.69 -13.90
N SER A 393 -12.64 12.66 -13.14
CA SER A 393 -12.41 14.09 -13.42
C SER A 393 -10.94 14.43 -13.17
N ASN A 394 -10.40 15.45 -13.86
CA ASN A 394 -9.01 15.89 -13.67
C ASN A 394 -7.96 14.76 -13.75
N LEU A 395 -8.16 13.81 -14.67
CA LEU A 395 -7.21 12.73 -14.94
C LEU A 395 -6.30 13.10 -16.11
N ILE A 396 -4.99 12.94 -15.91
CA ILE A 396 -3.99 12.96 -16.96
C ILE A 396 -3.61 11.52 -17.27
N GLN A 397 -3.74 11.12 -18.54
CA GLN A 397 -3.39 9.78 -19.00
C GLN A 397 -2.06 9.83 -19.75
N LEU A 398 -1.10 8.99 -19.36
CA LEU A 398 0.19 8.80 -20.01
C LEU A 398 0.41 7.36 -20.45
#